data_AF-A0A8X6Y1K0-F1
#
_entry.id   AF-A0A8X6Y1K0-F1
#
_cell.length_a   1.000
_cell.length_b   1.000
_cell.length_c   1.000
_cell.angle_alpha   90.00
_cell.angle_beta   90.00
_cell.angle_gamma   90.00
#
_symmetry.space_group_name_H-M   'P 1'
#
loop_
_entity.id
_entity.type
_entity.pdbx_description
1 polymer ?
#
loop_
_entity_poly.entity_id
_entity_poly.type
_entity_poly.pdbx_seq_one_letter_code
_entity_poly.pdbx_strand_id
1 'polypeptide(L)'
;MADGDSNIISSIQEKINYGGRVLKVECANHAVKRFGRALDKLQRDTKRFSGKKGIEARKVLKKNMHRIIYGARAIIKYHAIPMNAKPTNDLIFVLASSLRNLPNHMFGKHDKCNSSCDKKSESSNNDVFNVISFSGKLNAIHYELDRTLVSCCDTLLWNSTNNLAESFMSQFCKTSGGKRVDHSKAGSIERRAKIAALAFQSPVQQWITNVNKVITGKSPKSPLQKFLTARRNERDTKIRRRLFQNEKKIKIPKQKQSHSKRR
;
A
#
# COMPACT_ATOMS: atom_id res chain seq x y z
N MET A 1 -17.56 -1.78 0.71
CA MET A 1 -16.23 -1.94 1.34
C MET A 1 -16.33 -1.39 2.74
N ALA A 2 -16.30 -2.26 3.74
CA ALA A 2 -16.28 -1.88 5.15
C ALA A 2 -14.85 -2.03 5.68
N ASP A 3 -14.49 -1.26 6.71
CA ASP A 3 -13.31 -1.58 7.52
C ASP A 3 -13.62 -2.93 8.16
N GLY A 4 -12.79 -3.92 7.89
CA GLY A 4 -13.11 -5.34 8.07
C GLY A 4 -13.06 -5.77 9.53
N ASP A 5 -13.91 -5.21 10.38
CA ASP A 5 -14.24 -5.80 11.66
C ASP A 5 -14.95 -7.13 11.36
N SER A 6 -14.39 -8.24 11.85
CA SER A 6 -14.87 -9.60 11.59
C SER A 6 -16.39 -9.75 11.82
N ASN A 7 -16.94 -8.95 12.74
CA ASN A 7 -18.35 -8.93 13.10
C ASN A 7 -19.28 -8.43 11.97
N ILE A 8 -18.78 -7.63 11.03
CA ILE A 8 -19.60 -7.08 9.93
C ILE A 8 -19.87 -8.15 8.88
N ILE A 9 -18.89 -9.01 8.58
CA ILE A 9 -19.08 -10.08 7.58
C ILE A 9 -20.06 -11.13 8.11
N SER A 10 -19.92 -11.54 9.36
CA SER A 10 -20.89 -12.46 9.99
C SER A 10 -22.30 -11.87 9.96
N SER A 11 -22.46 -10.59 10.33
CA SER A 11 -23.74 -9.88 10.27
C SER A 11 -24.32 -9.80 8.85
N ILE A 12 -23.49 -9.59 7.82
CA ILE A 12 -23.92 -9.59 6.41
C ILE A 12 -24.33 -11.00 5.95
N GLN A 13 -23.59 -12.02 6.38
CA GLN A 13 -23.87 -13.40 6.05
C GLN A 13 -25.21 -13.87 6.64
N GLU A 14 -25.53 -13.43 7.85
CA GLU A 14 -26.77 -13.76 8.56
C GLU A 14 -27.99 -12.96 8.07
N LYS A 15 -27.83 -11.68 7.75
CA LYS A 15 -28.96 -10.78 7.47
C LYS A 15 -29.42 -10.74 6.02
N ILE A 16 -28.62 -11.28 5.09
CA ILE A 16 -28.88 -11.12 3.67
C ILE A 16 -29.04 -12.50 3.01
N ASN A 17 -30.07 -12.68 2.19
CA ASN A 17 -30.38 -13.95 1.51
C ASN A 17 -29.24 -14.49 0.64
N TYR A 18 -28.36 -13.62 0.12
CA TYR A 18 -27.16 -13.99 -0.63
C TYR A 18 -25.88 -13.89 0.21
N GLY A 19 -25.99 -13.77 1.53
CA GLY A 19 -24.90 -13.57 2.47
C GLY A 19 -23.80 -14.62 2.34
N GLY A 20 -24.17 -15.90 2.13
CA GLY A 20 -23.22 -16.99 1.89
C GLY A 20 -22.36 -16.84 0.61
N ARG A 21 -22.71 -15.93 -0.29
CA ARG A 21 -21.91 -15.58 -1.49
C ARG A 21 -20.95 -14.42 -1.25
N VAL A 22 -21.01 -13.77 -0.07
CA VAL A 22 -20.15 -12.64 0.28
C VAL A 22 -18.81 -13.16 0.80
N LEU A 23 -17.74 -12.77 0.11
CA LEU A 23 -16.37 -13.15 0.46
C LEU A 23 -15.59 -11.96 0.99
N LYS A 24 -14.79 -12.20 2.03
CA LYS A 24 -13.80 -11.24 2.48
C LYS A 24 -12.64 -11.23 1.50
N VAL A 25 -12.43 -10.10 0.82
CA VAL A 25 -11.24 -9.90 -0.02
C VAL A 25 -10.23 -9.07 0.75
N GLU A 26 -9.05 -9.63 1.02
CA GLU A 26 -7.98 -8.90 1.70
C GLU A 26 -7.38 -7.81 0.79
N CYS A 27 -7.07 -6.66 1.39
CA CYS A 27 -6.42 -5.59 0.66
C CYS A 27 -4.92 -5.88 0.53
N ALA A 28 -4.40 -5.92 -0.69
CA ALA A 28 -2.99 -6.20 -0.96
C ALA A 28 -2.03 -5.23 -0.24
N ASN A 29 -2.38 -3.94 -0.19
CA ASN A 29 -1.58 -2.95 0.54
C ASN A 29 -1.60 -3.20 2.06
N HIS A 30 -2.74 -3.62 2.61
CA HIS A 30 -2.87 -3.92 4.03
C HIS A 30 -2.13 -5.19 4.43
N ALA A 31 -2.25 -6.26 3.63
CA ALA A 31 -1.53 -7.51 3.84
C ALA A 31 -0.01 -7.29 3.82
N VAL A 32 0.50 -6.58 2.81
CA VAL A 32 1.93 -6.23 2.72
C VAL A 32 2.37 -5.32 3.87
N LYS A 33 1.55 -4.37 4.31
CA LYS A 33 1.84 -3.53 5.48
C LYS A 33 1.86 -4.34 6.78
N ARG A 34 0.95 -5.32 6.94
CA ARG A 34 0.92 -6.24 8.08
C ARG A 34 2.21 -7.07 8.11
N PHE A 35 2.63 -7.61 6.98
CA PHE A 35 3.90 -8.31 6.85
C PHE A 35 5.10 -7.40 7.18
N GLY A 36 5.13 -6.18 6.65
CA GLY A 36 6.19 -5.21 6.96
C GLY A 36 6.30 -4.88 8.45
N ARG A 37 5.16 -4.75 9.16
CA ARG A 37 5.13 -4.59 10.62
C ARG A 37 5.67 -5.83 11.35
N ALA A 38 5.40 -7.03 10.85
CA ALA A 38 5.94 -8.26 11.41
C ALA A 38 7.46 -8.34 11.23
N LEU A 39 7.98 -7.99 10.04
CA LEU A 39 9.43 -7.90 9.80
C LEU A 39 10.10 -6.87 10.70
N ASP A 40 9.47 -5.72 10.91
CA ASP A 40 9.97 -4.67 11.81
C ASP A 40 10.04 -5.15 13.27
N LYS A 41 9.04 -5.90 13.74
CA LYS A 41 9.09 -6.56 15.06
C LYS A 41 10.25 -7.56 15.14
N LEU A 42 10.39 -8.45 14.16
CA LEU A 42 11.50 -9.40 14.10
C LEU A 42 12.85 -8.69 14.06
N GLN A 43 12.97 -7.58 13.34
CA GLN A 43 14.18 -6.78 13.22
C GLN A 43 14.63 -6.22 14.58
N ARG A 44 13.69 -5.86 15.46
CA ARG A 44 13.94 -5.29 16.78
C ARG A 44 14.01 -6.32 17.91
N ASP A 45 13.65 -7.56 17.66
CA ASP A 45 13.65 -8.63 18.66
C ASP A 45 15.07 -9.00 19.08
N THR A 46 15.53 -8.38 20.17
CA THR A 46 16.86 -8.61 20.76
C THR A 46 16.91 -9.86 21.64
N LYS A 47 15.76 -10.30 22.17
CA LYS A 47 15.65 -11.48 23.04
C LYS A 47 15.82 -12.76 22.23
N ARG A 48 15.06 -12.89 21.13
CA ARG A 48 15.09 -14.08 20.27
C ARG A 48 16.35 -14.19 19.42
N PHE A 49 16.92 -13.04 19.01
CA PHE A 49 18.09 -13.01 18.12
C PHE A 49 19.26 -12.31 18.79
N SER A 50 19.68 -12.76 19.97
CA SER A 50 20.79 -12.17 20.73
C SER A 50 22.18 -12.59 20.18
N GLY A 51 23.26 -12.05 20.79
CA GLY A 51 24.64 -12.37 20.41
C GLY A 51 25.12 -11.78 19.09
N LYS A 52 26.40 -12.03 18.74
CA LYS A 52 27.06 -11.48 17.54
C LYS A 52 26.32 -11.83 16.24
N LYS A 53 26.01 -13.11 16.04
CA LYS A 53 25.28 -13.61 14.86
C LYS A 53 23.86 -13.03 14.75
N GLY A 54 23.15 -12.89 15.88
CA GLY A 54 21.82 -12.29 15.92
C GLY A 54 21.82 -10.79 15.62
N ILE A 55 22.80 -10.04 16.12
CA ILE A 55 23.01 -8.62 15.78
C ILE A 55 23.21 -8.45 14.28
N GLU A 56 24.07 -9.27 13.69
CA GLU A 56 24.38 -9.22 12.25
C GLU A 56 23.14 -9.52 11.41
N ALA A 57 22.40 -10.57 11.74
CA ALA A 57 21.15 -10.92 11.05
C ALA A 57 20.07 -9.82 11.18
N ARG A 58 19.99 -9.12 12.33
CA ARG A 58 19.11 -7.94 12.48
C ARG A 58 19.54 -6.78 11.57
N LYS A 59 20.84 -6.55 11.38
CA LYS A 59 21.36 -5.52 10.45
C LYS A 59 21.06 -5.88 9.00
N VAL A 60 21.28 -7.13 8.61
CA VAL A 60 20.97 -7.67 7.28
C VAL A 60 19.48 -7.52 6.96
N LEU A 61 18.59 -7.91 7.90
CA LEU A 61 17.15 -7.75 7.73
C LEU A 61 16.77 -6.27 7.57
N LYS A 62 17.28 -5.38 8.43
CA LYS A 62 17.01 -3.93 8.36
C LYS A 62 17.37 -3.35 6.99
N LYS A 63 18.52 -3.75 6.42
CA LYS A 63 18.99 -3.30 5.11
C LYS A 63 18.10 -3.76 3.96
N ASN A 64 17.54 -4.98 4.04
CA ASN A 64 16.78 -5.61 2.96
C ASN A 64 15.25 -5.50 3.12
N MET A 65 14.74 -5.06 4.27
CA MET A 65 13.31 -5.06 4.60
C MET A 65 12.45 -4.35 3.55
N HIS A 66 12.86 -3.16 3.10
CA HIS A 66 12.12 -2.43 2.06
C HIS A 66 12.03 -3.22 0.75
N ARG A 67 13.11 -3.89 0.34
CA ARG A 67 13.15 -4.71 -0.88
C ARG A 67 12.24 -5.92 -0.78
N ILE A 68 12.21 -6.57 0.39
CA ILE A 68 11.29 -7.69 0.66
C ILE A 68 9.85 -7.22 0.58
N ILE A 69 9.49 -6.11 1.25
CA ILE A 69 8.11 -5.58 1.23
C ILE A 69 7.69 -5.18 -0.19
N TYR A 70 8.57 -4.49 -0.92
CA TYR A 70 8.31 -4.11 -2.30
C TYR A 70 8.20 -5.33 -3.23
N GLY A 71 9.09 -6.30 -3.09
CA GLY A 71 9.08 -7.55 -3.85
C GLY A 71 7.80 -8.35 -3.64
N ALA A 72 7.32 -8.46 -2.40
CA ALA A 72 6.03 -9.09 -2.09
C ALA A 72 4.88 -8.41 -2.85
N ARG A 73 4.85 -7.07 -2.84
CA ARG A 73 3.82 -6.31 -3.56
C ARG A 73 3.90 -6.49 -5.07
N ALA A 74 5.12 -6.55 -5.62
CA ALA A 74 5.37 -6.77 -7.04
C ALA A 74 4.92 -8.17 -7.48
N ILE A 75 5.24 -9.21 -6.70
CA ILE A 75 4.80 -10.59 -6.94
C ILE A 75 3.26 -10.67 -6.95
N ILE A 76 2.58 -10.09 -5.96
CA ILE A 76 1.10 -10.05 -5.92
C ILE A 76 0.54 -9.35 -7.17
N LYS A 77 1.16 -8.26 -7.61
CA LYS A 77 0.74 -7.53 -8.82
C LYS A 77 0.95 -8.36 -10.09
N TYR A 78 2.06 -9.09 -10.16
CA TYR A 78 2.43 -9.89 -11.32
C TYR A 78 1.47 -11.06 -11.54
N HIS A 79 1.02 -11.71 -10.47
CA HIS A 79 0.04 -12.80 -10.53
C HIS A 79 -1.42 -12.34 -10.45
N ALA A 80 -1.69 -11.04 -10.58
CA ALA A 80 -3.03 -10.50 -10.38
C ALA A 80 -4.00 -10.96 -11.48
N ILE A 81 -5.22 -11.32 -11.08
CA ILE A 81 -6.30 -11.71 -11.99
C ILE A 81 -7.42 -10.66 -12.00
N PRO A 82 -8.23 -10.60 -13.07
CA PRO A 82 -9.43 -9.78 -13.10
C PRO A 82 -10.40 -10.11 -11.96
N MET A 83 -11.12 -9.11 -11.43
CA MET A 83 -12.04 -9.28 -10.28
C MET A 83 -13.19 -10.27 -10.55
N ASN A 84 -13.57 -10.42 -11.82
CA ASN A 84 -14.60 -11.36 -12.27
C ASN A 84 -14.07 -12.79 -12.50
N ALA A 85 -12.76 -12.99 -12.48
CA ALA A 85 -12.16 -14.31 -12.59
C ALA A 85 -12.08 -14.98 -11.22
N LYS A 86 -12.35 -16.29 -11.18
CA LYS A 86 -12.21 -17.10 -9.96
C LYS A 86 -10.74 -17.55 -9.81
N PRO A 87 -10.13 -17.38 -8.63
CA PRO A 87 -8.84 -17.97 -8.31
C PRO A 87 -8.85 -19.49 -8.51
N THR A 88 -7.91 -20.01 -9.29
CA THR A 88 -7.66 -21.45 -9.40
C THR A 88 -6.64 -21.89 -8.36
N ASN A 89 -6.72 -23.16 -7.91
CA ASN A 89 -5.78 -23.71 -6.94
C ASN A 89 -4.32 -23.62 -7.44
N ASP A 90 -4.09 -23.83 -8.73
CA ASP A 90 -2.76 -23.73 -9.34
C ASP A 90 -2.20 -22.32 -9.26
N LEU A 91 -3.00 -21.28 -9.54
CA LEU A 91 -2.57 -19.89 -9.41
C LEU A 91 -2.28 -19.51 -7.96
N ILE A 92 -3.11 -19.99 -7.02
CA ILE A 92 -2.88 -19.81 -5.58
C ILE A 92 -1.55 -20.45 -5.18
N PHE A 93 -1.28 -21.68 -5.65
CA PHE A 93 -0.04 -22.40 -5.38
C PHE A 93 1.18 -21.70 -5.98
N VAL A 94 1.09 -21.21 -7.21
CA VAL A 94 2.16 -20.46 -7.88
C VAL A 94 2.45 -19.17 -7.12
N LEU A 95 1.42 -18.38 -6.74
CA LEU A 95 1.60 -17.16 -5.96
C LEU A 95 2.24 -17.46 -4.59
N ALA A 96 1.73 -18.48 -3.88
CA ALA A 96 2.28 -18.91 -2.60
C ALA A 96 3.76 -19.32 -2.71
N SER A 97 4.11 -20.08 -3.74
CA SER A 97 5.48 -20.52 -4.01
C SER A 97 6.42 -19.35 -4.33
N SER A 98 5.96 -18.42 -5.18
CA SER A 98 6.69 -17.19 -5.50
C SER A 98 6.95 -16.34 -4.25
N LEU A 99 5.92 -16.16 -3.40
CA LEU A 99 6.05 -15.43 -2.14
C LEU A 99 7.00 -16.13 -1.15
N ARG A 100 6.91 -17.46 -1.02
CA ARG A 100 7.83 -18.23 -0.17
C ARG A 100 9.27 -18.17 -0.64
N ASN A 101 9.51 -18.05 -1.94
CA ASN A 101 10.87 -17.92 -2.48
C ASN A 101 11.44 -16.49 -2.34
N LEU A 102 10.61 -15.49 -2.09
CA LEU A 102 11.03 -14.08 -2.01
C LEU A 102 12.18 -13.83 -1.03
N PRO A 103 12.20 -14.34 0.22
CA PRO A 103 13.33 -14.14 1.13
C PRO A 103 14.63 -14.73 0.56
N ASN A 104 14.59 -15.94 -0.01
CA ASN A 104 15.76 -16.60 -0.59
C ASN A 104 16.35 -15.77 -1.74
N HIS A 105 15.47 -15.36 -2.68
CA HIS A 105 15.83 -14.50 -3.79
C HIS A 105 16.45 -13.16 -3.32
N MET A 106 15.91 -12.56 -2.26
CA MET A 106 16.42 -11.29 -1.71
C MET A 106 17.76 -11.43 -0.98
N PHE A 107 18.05 -12.60 -0.41
CA PHE A 107 19.31 -12.86 0.28
C PHE A 107 20.39 -13.51 -0.60
N GLY A 108 20.16 -13.60 -1.91
CA GLY A 108 21.16 -14.05 -2.89
C GLY A 108 21.09 -15.52 -3.27
N LYS A 109 20.07 -16.26 -2.81
CA LYS A 109 19.84 -17.67 -3.17
C LYS A 109 18.80 -17.77 -4.28
N HIS A 110 19.26 -18.11 -5.49
CA HIS A 110 18.46 -18.06 -6.71
C HIS A 110 17.98 -19.43 -7.22
N ASP A 111 18.29 -20.53 -6.53
CA ASP A 111 17.99 -21.91 -6.96
C ASP A 111 16.52 -22.15 -7.33
N LYS A 112 15.61 -21.55 -6.55
CA LYS A 112 14.15 -21.69 -6.71
C LYS A 112 13.51 -20.53 -7.48
N CYS A 113 14.31 -19.66 -8.10
CA CYS A 113 13.79 -18.58 -8.92
C CYS A 113 13.29 -19.07 -10.28
N ASN A 114 12.27 -18.39 -10.80
CA ASN A 114 11.78 -18.61 -12.16
C ASN A 114 12.86 -18.24 -13.20
N SER A 115 12.65 -18.64 -14.45
CA SER A 115 13.54 -18.29 -15.58
C SER A 115 13.67 -16.78 -15.79
N SER A 116 12.65 -16.01 -15.40
CA SER A 116 12.63 -14.54 -15.49
C SER A 116 13.47 -13.82 -14.44
N CYS A 117 14.25 -14.54 -13.62
CA CYS A 117 15.16 -13.92 -12.67
C CYS A 117 16.51 -13.64 -13.34
N ASP A 118 16.82 -12.35 -13.51
CA ASP A 118 18.07 -11.87 -14.14
C ASP A 118 19.35 -12.46 -13.51
N LYS A 119 19.28 -12.84 -12.23
CA LYS A 119 20.42 -13.34 -11.45
C LYS A 119 20.46 -14.85 -11.33
N LYS A 120 19.62 -15.58 -12.06
CA LYS A 120 19.58 -17.05 -12.00
C LYS A 120 20.87 -17.69 -12.54
N SER A 121 21.53 -17.02 -13.49
CA SER A 121 22.81 -17.44 -14.07
C SER A 121 24.04 -16.91 -13.33
N GLU A 122 23.86 -16.00 -12.35
CA GLU A 122 24.97 -15.48 -11.54
C GLU A 122 25.31 -16.46 -10.41
N SER A 123 26.58 -16.59 -10.07
CA SER A 123 27.00 -17.40 -8.91
C SER A 123 26.35 -16.84 -7.64
N SER A 124 25.63 -17.70 -6.92
CA SER A 124 24.93 -17.31 -5.71
C SER A 124 25.93 -16.85 -4.64
N ASN A 125 25.97 -15.55 -4.35
CA ASN A 125 26.69 -15.05 -3.18
C ASN A 125 25.90 -15.43 -1.92
N ASN A 126 26.26 -16.57 -1.34
CA ASN A 126 25.55 -17.18 -0.23
C ASN A 126 25.93 -16.60 1.14
N ASP A 127 26.84 -15.64 1.23
CA ASP A 127 27.32 -15.14 2.53
C ASP A 127 26.18 -14.50 3.34
N VAL A 128 25.38 -13.65 2.69
CA VAL A 128 24.23 -12.99 3.33
C VAL A 128 23.14 -14.01 3.68
N PHE A 129 22.90 -14.98 2.78
CA PHE A 129 21.95 -16.07 3.00
C PHE A 129 22.35 -16.92 4.21
N ASN A 130 23.63 -17.27 4.33
CA ASN A 130 24.18 -18.08 5.40
C ASN A 130 24.02 -17.38 6.76
N VAL A 131 24.36 -16.09 6.84
CA VAL A 131 24.20 -15.30 8.08
C VAL A 131 22.75 -15.30 8.57
N ILE A 132 21.77 -15.11 7.67
CA ILE A 132 20.37 -15.04 8.07
C ILE A 132 19.74 -16.42 8.30
N SER A 133 20.24 -17.45 7.61
CA SER A 133 19.83 -18.84 7.79
C SER A 133 20.32 -19.39 9.13
N PHE A 134 21.63 -19.30 9.40
CA PHE A 134 22.24 -19.83 10.64
C PHE A 134 21.80 -19.11 11.92
N SER A 135 21.30 -17.88 11.80
CA SER A 135 20.71 -17.17 12.94
C SER A 135 19.26 -17.58 13.26
N GLY A 136 18.68 -18.52 12.49
CA GLY A 136 17.27 -18.93 12.60
C GLY A 136 16.27 -17.85 12.18
N LYS A 137 16.76 -16.70 11.74
CA LYS A 137 15.94 -15.52 11.40
C LYS A 137 15.22 -15.71 10.07
N LEU A 138 15.82 -16.45 9.13
CA LEU A 138 15.15 -16.83 7.88
C LEU A 138 13.85 -17.61 8.14
N ASN A 139 13.89 -18.60 9.05
CA ASN A 139 12.70 -19.38 9.42
C ASN A 139 11.60 -18.51 10.05
N ALA A 140 11.99 -17.55 10.90
CA ALA A 140 11.05 -16.60 11.47
C ALA A 140 10.41 -15.68 10.41
N ILE A 141 11.17 -15.29 9.38
CA ILE A 141 10.65 -14.53 8.23
C ILE A 141 9.64 -15.38 7.45
N HIS A 142 9.97 -16.63 7.14
CA HIS A 142 9.05 -17.54 6.45
C HIS A 142 7.76 -17.76 7.22
N TYR A 143 7.85 -17.97 8.54
CA TYR A 143 6.67 -18.11 9.39
C TYR A 143 5.75 -16.87 9.32
N GLU A 144 6.32 -15.67 9.42
CA GLU A 144 5.52 -14.44 9.32
C GLU A 144 4.95 -14.23 7.92
N LEU A 145 5.68 -14.63 6.88
CA LEU A 145 5.24 -14.57 5.49
C LEU A 145 4.07 -15.52 5.25
N ASP A 146 4.16 -16.76 5.74
CA ASP A 146 3.07 -17.74 5.67
C ASP A 146 1.83 -17.26 6.40
N ARG A 147 2.01 -16.76 7.63
CA ARG A 147 0.90 -16.27 8.47
C ARG A 147 0.20 -15.05 7.88
N THR A 148 0.93 -14.14 7.22
CA THR A 148 0.38 -12.83 6.82
C THR A 148 0.02 -12.70 5.35
N LEU A 149 0.79 -13.33 4.46
CA LEU A 149 0.58 -13.24 3.01
C LEU A 149 0.06 -14.55 2.43
N VAL A 150 0.70 -15.68 2.73
CA VAL A 150 0.32 -16.95 2.09
C VAL A 150 -1.06 -17.42 2.51
N SER A 151 -1.42 -17.21 3.78
CA SER A 151 -2.76 -17.48 4.31
C SER A 151 -3.89 -16.73 3.61
N CYS A 152 -3.58 -15.71 2.81
CA CYS A 152 -4.55 -14.89 2.08
C CYS A 152 -4.31 -14.92 0.55
N CYS A 153 -3.50 -15.83 0.03
CA CYS A 153 -3.18 -15.89 -1.41
C CYS A 153 -4.42 -15.98 -2.32
N ASP A 154 -5.43 -16.73 -1.87
CA ASP A 154 -6.73 -16.88 -2.52
C ASP A 154 -7.40 -15.54 -2.85
N THR A 155 -7.32 -14.58 -1.92
CA THR A 155 -7.94 -13.26 -2.06
C THR A 155 -6.97 -12.21 -2.61
N LEU A 156 -5.67 -12.38 -2.39
CA LEU A 156 -4.64 -11.46 -2.88
C LEU A 156 -4.49 -11.48 -4.40
N LEU A 157 -4.90 -12.56 -5.08
CA LEU A 157 -4.91 -12.65 -6.54
C LEU A 157 -5.75 -11.57 -7.20
N TRP A 158 -6.84 -11.09 -6.58
CA TRP A 158 -7.60 -9.96 -7.12
C TRP A 158 -6.89 -8.61 -6.96
N ASN A 159 -5.77 -8.57 -6.22
CA ASN A 159 -4.94 -7.38 -6.04
C ASN A 159 -5.75 -6.14 -5.59
N SER A 160 -6.80 -6.37 -4.80
CA SER A 160 -7.72 -5.33 -4.37
C SER A 160 -7.01 -4.32 -3.49
N THR A 161 -7.28 -3.03 -3.73
CA THR A 161 -6.77 -1.94 -2.89
C THR A 161 -7.95 -1.16 -2.32
N ASN A 162 -7.94 -0.96 -1.00
CA ASN A 162 -8.96 -0.19 -0.32
C ASN A 162 -8.72 1.33 -0.41
N ASN A 163 -7.74 1.78 -1.22
CA ASN A 163 -7.38 3.19 -1.37
C ASN A 163 -8.59 4.08 -1.69
N LEU A 164 -9.54 3.60 -2.51
CA LEU A 164 -10.76 4.35 -2.84
C LEU A 164 -11.70 4.47 -1.64
N ALA A 165 -11.93 3.37 -0.92
CA ALA A 165 -12.75 3.36 0.28
C ALA A 165 -12.14 4.24 1.39
N GLU A 166 -10.83 4.13 1.62
CA GLU A 166 -10.11 5.00 2.57
C GLU A 166 -10.15 6.47 2.16
N SER A 167 -10.00 6.75 0.87
CA SER A 167 -10.06 8.12 0.35
C SER A 167 -11.45 8.72 0.50
N PHE A 168 -12.51 7.93 0.24
CA PHE A 168 -13.88 8.35 0.51
C PHE A 168 -14.12 8.54 2.01
N MET A 169 -13.72 7.58 2.85
CA MET A 169 -13.88 7.66 4.30
C MET A 169 -13.13 8.85 4.90
N SER A 170 -11.95 9.19 4.39
CA SER A 170 -11.25 10.43 4.76
C SER A 170 -12.08 11.67 4.45
N GLN A 171 -12.78 11.69 3.31
CA GLN A 171 -13.65 12.80 2.95
C GLN A 171 -14.92 12.82 3.79
N PHE A 172 -15.51 11.66 4.05
CA PHE A 172 -16.68 11.50 4.91
C PHE A 172 -16.40 11.99 6.33
N CYS A 173 -15.29 11.57 6.94
CA CYS A 173 -14.88 11.99 8.28
C CYS A 173 -14.70 13.51 8.40
N LYS A 174 -14.24 14.19 7.34
CA LYS A 174 -14.16 15.67 7.32
C LYS A 174 -15.54 16.31 7.29
N THR A 175 -16.45 15.76 6.51
CA THR A 175 -17.82 16.30 6.39
C THR A 175 -18.70 15.95 7.59
N SER A 176 -18.45 14.82 8.26
CA SER A 176 -19.21 14.34 9.41
C SER A 176 -18.75 14.94 10.74
N GLY A 177 -17.67 15.73 10.76
CA GLY A 177 -17.13 16.34 11.98
C GLY A 177 -16.45 15.36 12.94
N GLY A 178 -16.43 14.06 12.61
CA GLY A 178 -16.00 12.99 13.52
C GLY A 178 -16.85 12.92 14.80
N LYS A 179 -16.32 12.27 15.85
CA LYS A 179 -16.98 12.19 17.18
C LYS A 179 -17.02 13.54 17.94
N ARG A 180 -16.50 14.62 17.36
CA ARG A 180 -16.25 15.90 18.06
C ARG A 180 -17.41 16.89 17.96
N VAL A 181 -18.34 16.70 17.03
CA VAL A 181 -19.45 17.63 16.83
C VAL A 181 -20.75 16.86 17.06
N ASP A 182 -21.51 17.29 18.07
CA ASP A 182 -22.85 16.75 18.31
C ASP A 182 -23.81 17.27 17.23
N HIS A 183 -24.19 16.36 16.33
CA HIS A 183 -25.06 16.64 15.20
C HIS A 183 -26.52 16.22 15.44
N SER A 184 -26.87 15.79 16.66
CA SER A 184 -28.27 15.51 17.04
C SER A 184 -29.21 16.70 16.78
N LYS A 185 -28.63 17.91 16.66
CA LYS A 185 -29.35 19.18 16.46
C LYS A 185 -29.27 19.79 15.06
N ALA A 186 -28.48 19.25 14.11
CA ALA A 186 -28.40 19.83 12.75
C ALA A 186 -27.92 18.87 11.65
N GLY A 187 -28.79 18.66 10.65
CA GLY A 187 -28.51 17.98 9.37
C GLY A 187 -28.35 16.47 9.46
N SER A 188 -29.01 15.73 8.56
CA SER A 188 -28.90 14.26 8.53
C SER A 188 -27.49 13.80 8.13
N ILE A 189 -27.05 12.67 8.69
CA ILE A 189 -25.80 11.99 8.29
C ILE A 189 -25.79 11.68 6.78
N GLU A 190 -26.97 11.42 6.21
CA GLU A 190 -27.19 11.19 4.79
C GLU A 190 -26.79 12.39 3.93
N ARG A 191 -27.17 13.62 4.32
CA ARG A 191 -26.76 14.85 3.61
C ARG A 191 -25.23 14.98 3.60
N ARG A 192 -24.57 14.66 4.71
CA ARG A 192 -23.11 14.72 4.83
C ARG A 192 -22.43 13.64 3.99
N ALA A 193 -22.98 12.43 3.96
CA ALA A 193 -22.53 11.36 3.08
C ALA A 193 -22.62 11.77 1.59
N LYS A 194 -23.74 12.40 1.20
CA LYS A 194 -23.93 12.94 -0.16
C LYS A 194 -22.90 14.02 -0.50
N ILE A 195 -22.63 14.97 0.41
CA ILE A 195 -21.59 15.99 0.22
C ILE A 195 -20.19 15.35 0.12
N ALA A 196 -19.89 14.34 0.94
CA ALA A 196 -18.63 13.61 0.87
C ALA A 196 -18.46 12.90 -0.47
N ALA A 197 -19.51 12.25 -0.97
CA ALA A 197 -19.52 11.58 -2.26
C ALA A 197 -19.27 12.56 -3.41
N LEU A 198 -19.96 13.71 -3.41
CA LEU A 198 -19.74 14.77 -4.40
C LEU A 198 -18.31 15.32 -4.34
N ALA A 199 -17.75 15.53 -3.15
CA ALA A 199 -16.39 15.99 -2.99
C ALA A 199 -15.33 14.95 -3.42
N PHE A 200 -15.65 13.66 -3.24
CA PHE A 200 -14.81 12.55 -3.66
C PHE A 200 -14.82 12.36 -5.19
N GLN A 201 -16.00 12.39 -5.82
CA GLN A 201 -16.19 12.23 -7.26
C GLN A 201 -15.76 13.46 -8.05
N SER A 202 -16.05 14.66 -7.54
CA SER A 202 -15.76 15.94 -8.20
C SER A 202 -14.66 16.70 -7.44
N PRO A 203 -13.38 16.41 -7.74
CA PRO A 203 -12.27 17.10 -7.10
C PRO A 203 -12.34 18.61 -7.32
N VAL A 204 -11.80 19.39 -6.38
CA VAL A 204 -11.86 20.87 -6.39
C VAL A 204 -13.29 21.42 -6.21
N GLN A 205 -14.26 20.57 -5.82
CA GLN A 205 -15.66 20.98 -5.64
C GLN A 205 -16.30 21.58 -6.89
N GLN A 206 -15.90 21.09 -8.07
CA GLN A 206 -16.48 21.54 -9.35
C GLN A 206 -17.99 21.35 -9.44
N TRP A 207 -18.54 20.41 -8.65
CA TRP A 207 -19.97 20.20 -8.48
C TRP A 207 -20.72 21.47 -8.06
N ILE A 208 -20.08 22.39 -7.31
CA ILE A 208 -20.71 23.66 -6.89
C ILE A 208 -21.06 24.53 -8.10
N THR A 209 -20.23 24.52 -9.14
CA THR A 209 -20.50 25.24 -10.40
C THR A 209 -21.74 24.70 -11.09
N ASN A 210 -21.86 23.37 -11.15
CA ASN A 210 -22.98 22.70 -11.81
C ASN A 210 -24.28 22.97 -11.03
N VAL A 211 -24.25 22.84 -9.71
CA VAL A 211 -25.39 23.15 -8.85
C VAL A 211 -25.80 24.62 -8.99
N ASN A 212 -24.84 25.55 -9.00
CA ASN A 212 -25.13 26.97 -9.15
C ASN A 212 -25.75 27.30 -10.52
N LYS A 213 -25.26 26.69 -11.61
CA LYS A 213 -25.85 26.84 -12.95
C LYS A 213 -27.27 26.32 -13.01
N VAL A 214 -27.55 25.17 -12.38
CA VAL A 214 -28.90 24.60 -12.32
C VAL A 214 -29.85 25.48 -11.52
N ILE A 215 -29.42 25.97 -10.35
CA ILE A 215 -30.28 26.78 -9.46
C ILE A 215 -30.52 28.18 -10.02
N THR A 216 -29.48 28.83 -10.55
CA THR A 216 -29.54 30.27 -10.92
C THR A 216 -29.69 30.50 -12.42
N GLY A 217 -29.61 29.44 -13.24
CA GLY A 217 -29.56 29.53 -14.70
C GLY A 217 -28.29 30.19 -15.25
N LYS A 218 -27.35 30.59 -14.38
CA LYS A 218 -26.18 31.40 -14.74
C LYS A 218 -24.90 30.79 -14.18
N SER A 219 -23.78 31.08 -14.85
CA SER A 219 -22.46 30.69 -14.34
C SER A 219 -22.14 31.42 -13.02
N PRO A 220 -21.35 30.80 -12.12
CA PRO A 220 -20.96 31.43 -10.87
C PRO A 220 -20.30 32.79 -11.03
N LYS A 221 -20.62 33.74 -10.16
CA LYS A 221 -19.97 35.04 -10.07
C LYS A 221 -18.51 34.94 -9.61
N SER A 222 -17.75 36.02 -9.85
CA SER A 222 -16.31 36.18 -9.54
C SER A 222 -15.85 35.57 -8.19
N PRO A 223 -16.53 35.78 -7.04
CA PRO A 223 -16.05 35.25 -5.77
C PRO A 223 -15.96 33.71 -5.73
N LEU A 224 -16.98 33.02 -6.24
CA LEU A 224 -17.00 31.56 -6.30
C LEU A 224 -15.99 31.03 -7.34
N GLN A 225 -15.82 31.74 -8.47
CA GLN A 225 -14.77 31.39 -9.44
C GLN A 225 -13.37 31.53 -8.83
N LYS A 226 -13.08 32.63 -8.13
CA LYS A 226 -11.80 32.84 -7.43
C LYS A 226 -11.51 31.74 -6.41
N PHE A 227 -12.52 31.36 -5.62
CA PHE A 227 -12.43 30.25 -4.68
C PHE A 227 -12.06 28.92 -5.36
N LEU A 228 -12.77 28.57 -6.44
CA LEU A 228 -12.51 27.32 -7.18
C LEU A 228 -11.12 27.31 -7.83
N THR A 229 -10.68 28.44 -8.38
CA THR A 229 -9.34 28.60 -8.96
C THR A 229 -8.25 28.44 -7.91
N ALA A 230 -8.39 29.07 -6.74
CA ALA A 230 -7.45 28.91 -5.63
C ALA A 230 -7.31 27.43 -5.22
N ARG A 231 -8.44 26.73 -5.08
CA ARG A 231 -8.43 25.29 -4.77
C ARG A 231 -7.81 24.43 -5.85
N ARG A 232 -7.98 24.79 -7.13
CA ARG A 232 -7.34 24.10 -8.25
C ARG A 232 -5.81 24.25 -8.16
N ASN A 233 -5.34 25.48 -7.96
CA ASN A 233 -3.92 25.79 -7.84
C ASN A 233 -3.27 25.07 -6.65
N GLU A 234 -3.94 25.00 -5.50
CA GLU A 234 -3.47 24.22 -4.35
C GLU A 234 -3.32 22.72 -4.67
N ARG A 235 -4.32 22.14 -5.35
CA ARG A 235 -4.28 20.73 -5.76
C ARG A 235 -3.11 20.48 -6.70
N ASP A 236 -2.94 21.32 -7.71
CA ASP A 236 -1.88 21.18 -8.71
C ASP A 236 -0.49 21.35 -8.07
N THR A 237 -0.34 22.30 -7.16
CA THR A 237 0.88 22.48 -6.37
C THR A 237 1.20 21.24 -5.53
N LYS A 238 0.19 20.62 -4.88
CA LYS A 238 0.38 19.38 -4.10
C LYS A 238 0.77 18.21 -5.01
N ILE A 239 0.17 18.09 -6.19
CA ILE A 239 0.50 17.03 -7.17
C ILE A 239 1.95 17.21 -7.66
N ARG A 240 2.32 18.42 -8.09
CA ARG A 240 3.69 18.75 -8.52
C ARG A 240 4.69 18.42 -7.41
N ARG A 241 4.44 18.82 -6.16
CA ARG A 241 5.31 18.49 -5.03
C ARG A 241 5.49 16.98 -4.82
N ARG A 242 4.47 16.15 -5.05
CA ARG A 242 4.58 14.69 -4.92
C ARG A 242 5.37 14.05 -6.06
N LEU A 243 5.19 14.55 -7.28
CA LEU A 243 5.92 14.04 -8.47
C LEU A 243 7.42 14.39 -8.40
N PHE A 244 7.74 15.61 -7.99
CA PHE A 244 9.12 16.13 -7.97
C PHE A 244 9.85 15.94 -6.62
N GLN A 245 9.32 15.13 -5.69
CA GLN A 245 10.01 14.81 -4.43
C GLN A 245 11.23 13.91 -4.63
N ASN A 246 11.28 13.15 -5.73
CA ASN A 246 12.40 12.24 -6.03
C ASN A 246 13.57 12.90 -6.77
N GLU A 247 13.34 14.02 -7.46
CA GLU A 247 14.40 14.70 -8.24
C GLU A 247 15.37 15.51 -7.38
N LYS A 248 14.95 15.95 -6.19
CA LYS A 248 15.80 16.76 -5.29
C LYS A 248 16.94 15.98 -4.60
N LYS A 249 17.11 14.68 -4.87
CA LYS A 249 18.16 13.84 -4.27
C LYS A 249 19.45 13.72 -5.07
N ILE A 250 19.52 14.22 -6.30
CA ILE A 250 20.78 14.23 -7.09
C ILE A 250 21.43 15.61 -6.96
N LYS A 251 22.13 15.86 -5.84
CA LYS A 251 23.13 16.93 -5.81
C LYS A 251 24.39 16.40 -6.49
N ILE A 252 24.56 16.71 -7.77
CA ILE A 252 25.84 16.51 -8.47
C ILE A 252 26.87 17.41 -7.76
N PRO A 253 27.99 16.88 -7.25
CA PRO A 253 29.03 17.72 -6.67
C PRO A 253 29.63 18.60 -7.78
N LYS A 254 29.62 19.92 -7.57
CA LYS A 254 30.29 20.87 -8.47
C LYS A 254 31.79 20.52 -8.48
N GLN A 255 32.30 20.08 -9.63
CA GLN A 255 33.73 19.96 -9.87
C GLN A 255 34.36 21.35 -9.66
N LYS A 256 35.35 21.42 -8.76
CA LYS A 256 36.20 22.59 -8.59
C LYS A 256 37.02 22.74 -9.88
N GLN A 257 36.77 23.79 -10.65
CA GLN A 257 37.69 24.21 -11.71
C GLN A 257 38.98 24.72 -11.06
N SER A 258 40.07 24.00 -11.31
CA SER A 258 41.43 24.42 -10.98
C SER A 258 41.82 25.59 -11.88
N HIS A 259 42.08 26.76 -11.28
CA HIS A 259 42.75 27.86 -11.97
C HIS A 259 44.19 27.47 -12.31
N SER A 260 44.48 27.23 -13.59
CA SER A 260 45.86 27.26 -14.11
C SER A 260 46.27 28.71 -14.32
N LYS A 261 47.26 29.16 -13.55
CA LYS A 261 47.96 30.43 -13.74
C LYS A 261 48.58 30.46 -15.14
N ARG A 262 48.26 31.49 -15.94
CA ARG A 262 49.05 31.84 -17.12
C ARG A 262 50.30 32.59 -16.68
N ARG A 263 51.43 32.17 -17.23
CA ARG A 263 52.68 32.95 -17.32
C ARG A 263 52.46 34.18 -18.18
#